data_AF-A0A0F4PV75-F1
#
_entry.id   AF-A0A0F4PV75-F1
#
_cell.length_a   1.000
_cell.length_b   1.000
_cell.length_c   1.000
_cell.angle_alpha   90.00
_cell.angle_beta   90.00
_cell.angle_gamma   90.00
#
_symmetry.space_group_name_H-M   'P 1'
#
loop_
_entity.id
_entity.type
_entity.pdbx_description
1 polymer ?
#
loop_
_entity_poly.entity_id
_entity_poly.type
_entity_poly.pdbx_seq_one_letter_code
_entity_poly.pdbx_strand_id
1 'polypeptide(L)'
;MTFGDWDKAIIISLLLSSLLLPIFLLVEAGNLQASEIPGVIVTFLLYIAVFLLVSIIGWLLVGFPVHWLACKFGCTNYFFYMAIPVTFLLVSSMTNGPWVLGLISSIQAFIFRYVVFINKT
;
A
#
# COMPACT_ATOMS: atom_id res chain seq x y z
N MET A 1 9.55 -7.53 -24.09
CA MET A 1 8.56 -7.56 -23.00
C MET A 1 8.43 -6.14 -22.47
N THR A 2 7.28 -5.48 -22.65
CA THR A 2 7.07 -4.17 -22.03
C THR A 2 6.77 -4.40 -20.55
N PHE A 3 7.59 -3.86 -19.64
CA PHE A 3 7.34 -3.98 -18.19
C PHE A 3 6.20 -3.05 -17.70
N GLY A 4 5.65 -2.22 -18.60
CA GLY A 4 4.74 -1.14 -18.21
C GLY A 4 5.48 -0.02 -17.50
N ASP A 5 4.75 1.03 -17.13
CA ASP A 5 5.30 2.23 -16.50
C ASP A 5 5.40 2.02 -14.97
N TRP A 6 6.25 1.07 -14.57
CA TRP A 6 6.35 0.57 -13.19
C TRP A 6 6.88 1.62 -12.22
N ASP A 7 7.73 2.52 -12.70
CA ASP A 7 8.27 3.68 -12.00
C ASP A 7 7.16 4.67 -11.62
N LYS A 8 6.29 5.01 -12.57
CA LYS A 8 5.13 5.86 -12.31
C LYS A 8 4.12 5.15 -11.41
N ALA A 9 3.89 3.86 -11.65
CA ALA A 9 2.93 3.06 -10.88
C ALA A 9 3.33 2.94 -9.41
N ILE A 10 4.61 2.76 -9.10
CA ILE A 10 5.06 2.65 -7.71
C ILE A 10 4.93 3.98 -6.97
N ILE A 11 5.31 5.10 -7.61
CA ILE A 11 5.18 6.43 -7.00
C ILE A 11 3.71 6.74 -6.72
N ILE A 12 2.83 6.55 -7.71
CA ILE A 12 1.40 6.84 -7.56
C ILE A 12 0.75 5.94 -6.51
N SER A 13 1.05 4.63 -6.53
CA SER A 13 0.48 3.70 -5.56
C SER A 13 0.95 3.97 -4.13
N LEU A 14 2.24 4.27 -3.91
CA LEU A 14 2.78 4.64 -2.60
C LEU A 14 2.13 5.91 -2.06
N LEU A 15 2.07 6.97 -2.87
CA LEU A 15 1.48 8.24 -2.45
C LEU A 15 -0.01 8.09 -2.14
N LEU A 16 -0.80 7.53 -3.04
CA LEU A 16 -2.25 7.40 -2.84
C LEU A 16 -2.60 6.49 -1.66
N SER A 17 -1.89 5.36 -1.49
CA SER A 17 -2.16 4.46 -0.37
C SER A 17 -1.73 5.06 0.98
N SER A 18 -0.62 5.81 1.03
CA SER A 18 -0.18 6.47 2.27
C SER A 18 -1.18 7.51 2.80
N LEU A 19 -2.00 8.11 1.91
CA LEU A 19 -3.07 9.02 2.29
C LEU A 19 -4.24 8.34 3.00
N LEU A 20 -4.33 7.01 3.01
CA LEU A 20 -5.38 6.30 3.74
C LEU A 20 -5.10 6.24 5.25
N LEU A 21 -3.83 6.26 5.66
CA LEU A 21 -3.43 6.31 7.07
C LEU A 21 -3.96 7.54 7.83
N PRO A 22 -3.79 8.78 7.34
CA PRO A 22 -4.36 9.95 8.03
C PRO A 22 -5.86 9.87 8.12
N ILE A 23 -6.52 9.43 7.05
CA ILE A 23 -7.98 9.33 7.03
C ILE A 23 -8.43 8.37 8.13
N PHE A 24 -7.77 7.22 8.26
CA PHE A 24 -8.07 6.27 9.33
C PHE A 24 -7.81 6.86 10.72
N LEU A 25 -6.66 7.50 10.93
CA LEU A 25 -6.31 8.12 12.22
C LEU A 25 -7.29 9.22 12.61
N LEU A 26 -7.75 10.03 11.66
CA LEU A 26 -8.74 11.09 11.92
C LEU A 26 -10.11 10.52 12.29
N VAL A 27 -10.52 9.41 11.68
CA VAL A 27 -11.77 8.72 12.04
C VAL A 27 -11.70 8.14 13.45
N GLU A 28 -10.57 7.54 13.82
CA GLU A 28 -10.32 7.00 15.17
C GLU A 28 -10.19 8.10 16.24
N ALA A 29 -9.58 9.24 15.89
CA ALA A 29 -9.32 10.32 16.84
C ALA A 29 -10.59 11.01 17.37
N GLY A 30 -11.73 10.88 16.69
CA GLY A 30 -12.99 11.45 17.15
C GLY A 30 -12.96 12.98 17.24
N ASN A 31 -13.47 13.54 18.34
CA ASN A 31 -13.63 14.99 18.51
C ASN A 31 -12.36 15.63 19.07
N LEU A 32 -11.46 16.07 18.19
CA LEU A 32 -10.17 16.64 18.53
C LEU A 32 -10.27 18.05 19.12
N GLN A 33 -9.59 18.28 20.25
CA GLN A 33 -9.40 19.63 20.78
C GLN A 33 -8.23 20.34 20.10
N ALA A 34 -8.28 21.67 20.02
CA ALA A 34 -7.24 22.47 19.37
C ALA A 34 -5.83 22.26 19.96
N SER A 35 -5.75 21.95 21.27
CA SER A 35 -4.51 21.64 21.98
C SER A 35 -3.87 20.31 21.56
N GLU A 36 -4.64 19.39 20.98
CA GLU A 36 -4.21 18.03 20.61
C GLU A 36 -3.71 17.96 19.16
N ILE A 37 -4.07 18.95 18.33
CA ILE A 37 -3.72 19.03 16.90
C ILE A 37 -2.22 18.84 16.65
N PRO A 38 -1.29 19.50 17.37
CA PRO A 38 0.14 19.32 17.13
C PRO A 38 0.60 17.87 17.36
N GLY A 39 0.08 17.21 18.40
CA GLY A 39 0.40 15.81 18.71
C GLY A 39 -0.10 14.86 17.65
N VAL A 40 -1.30 15.11 17.12
CA VAL A 40 -1.88 14.34 16.00
C VAL A 40 -1.03 14.49 14.74
N ILE A 41 -0.59 15.71 14.40
CA ILE A 41 0.27 15.96 13.23
C ILE A 41 1.60 15.21 13.33
N VAL A 42 2.26 15.24 14.50
CA VAL A 42 3.53 14.52 14.69
C VAL A 42 3.33 13.02 14.57
N THR A 43 2.28 12.49 15.20
CA THR A 43 1.92 11.07 15.11
C THR A 43 1.65 10.68 13.66
N PHE A 44 0.88 11.49 12.94
CA PHE A 44 0.58 11.32 11.54
C PHE A 44 1.84 11.22 10.66
N LEU A 45 2.77 12.17 10.80
CA LEU A 45 4.01 12.19 10.03
C LEU A 45 4.86 10.94 10.31
N LEU A 46 4.90 10.49 11.56
CA LEU A 46 5.63 9.28 11.95
C LEU A 46 5.01 8.04 11.31
N TYR A 47 3.69 7.88 11.34
CA TYR A 47 2.99 6.75 10.72
C TYR A 47 3.20 6.70 9.21
N ILE A 48 3.11 7.84 8.51
CA ILE A 48 3.42 7.91 7.09
C ILE A 48 4.87 7.51 6.83
N ALA A 49 5.83 8.06 7.57
CA ALA A 49 7.25 7.78 7.36
C ALA A 49 7.57 6.29 7.53
N VAL A 50 7.07 5.67 8.60
CA VAL A 50 7.24 4.24 8.87
C VAL A 50 6.56 3.40 7.79
N PHE A 51 5.33 3.74 7.40
CA PHE A 51 4.62 3.04 6.33
C PHE A 51 5.37 3.11 5.01
N LEU A 52 5.84 4.28 4.60
CA LEU A 52 6.60 4.44 3.36
C LEU A 52 7.88 3.60 3.39
N LEU A 53 8.62 3.61 4.51
CA LEU A 53 9.83 2.81 4.67
C LEU A 53 9.53 1.31 4.51
N VAL A 54 8.52 0.80 5.24
CA VAL A 54 8.12 -0.61 5.18
C VAL A 54 7.61 -0.98 3.78
N SER A 55 6.83 -0.10 3.15
CA SER A 55 6.32 -0.33 1.79
C SER A 55 7.44 -0.36 0.76
N ILE A 56 8.46 0.50 0.86
CA ILE A 56 9.64 0.45 -0.01
C ILE A 56 10.35 -0.90 0.15
N ILE A 57 10.57 -1.34 1.40
CA ILE A 57 11.20 -2.64 1.67
C ILE A 57 10.34 -3.79 1.09
N GLY A 58 9.03 -3.75 1.29
CA GLY A 58 8.09 -4.74 0.73
C GLY A 58 8.14 -4.80 -0.79
N TRP A 59 8.23 -3.65 -1.46
CA TRP A 59 8.42 -3.59 -2.91
C TRP A 59 9.76 -4.15 -3.35
N LEU A 60 10.85 -3.82 -2.66
CA LEU A 60 12.18 -4.34 -3.00
C LEU A 60 12.27 -5.86 -2.85
N LEU A 61 11.72 -6.41 -1.77
CA LEU A 61 11.83 -7.84 -1.45
C LEU A 61 10.80 -8.71 -2.17
N VAL A 62 9.60 -8.19 -2.39
CA VAL A 62 8.46 -8.99 -2.85
C VAL A 62 7.85 -8.38 -4.11
N GLY A 63 7.51 -7.09 -4.09
CA GLY A 63 6.77 -6.45 -5.17
C GLY A 63 7.48 -6.50 -6.53
N PHE A 64 8.76 -6.12 -6.60
CA PHE A 64 9.54 -6.16 -7.84
C PHE A 64 9.82 -7.59 -8.33
N PRO A 65 10.25 -8.55 -7.49
CA PRO A 65 10.36 -9.94 -7.92
C PRO A 65 9.04 -10.50 -8.47
N VAL A 66 7.92 -10.22 -7.80
CA VAL A 66 6.58 -10.66 -8.25
C VAL A 66 6.20 -10.00 -9.57
N HIS A 67 6.40 -8.69 -9.71
CA HIS A 67 6.12 -7.97 -10.95
C HIS A 67 6.96 -8.50 -12.12
N TRP A 68 8.26 -8.73 -11.88
CA TRP A 68 9.16 -9.29 -12.88
C TRP A 68 8.74 -10.70 -13.32
N LEU A 69 8.42 -11.58 -12.36
CA LEU A 69 7.91 -12.93 -12.64
C LEU A 69 6.60 -12.87 -13.43
N ALA A 70 5.64 -12.05 -13.00
CA ALA A 70 4.36 -11.88 -13.67
C ALA A 70 4.52 -11.43 -15.13
N CYS A 71 5.43 -10.47 -15.38
CA CYS A 71 5.74 -10.00 -16.74
C CYS A 71 6.47 -11.07 -17.57
N LYS A 72 7.39 -11.83 -16.96
CA LYS A 72 8.16 -12.89 -17.64
C LYS A 72 7.28 -14.03 -18.12
N PHE A 73 6.29 -14.44 -17.32
CA PHE A 73 5.39 -15.55 -17.63
C PHE A 73 4.07 -15.11 -18.30
N GLY A 74 3.87 -13.80 -18.54
CA GLY A 74 2.62 -13.28 -19.09
C GLY A 74 1.42 -13.37 -18.14
N CYS A 75 1.66 -13.67 -16.85
CA CYS A 75 0.65 -13.84 -15.83
C CYS A 75 0.40 -12.53 -15.08
N THR A 76 -0.09 -11.48 -15.76
CA THR A 76 -0.31 -10.14 -15.18
C THR A 76 -1.64 -9.98 -14.44
N ASN A 77 -2.22 -11.09 -13.95
CA ASN A 77 -3.47 -11.07 -13.21
C ASN A 77 -3.28 -10.37 -11.84
N TYR A 78 -4.33 -9.71 -11.36
CA TYR A 78 -4.37 -9.05 -10.04
C TYR A 78 -4.03 -10.01 -8.90
N PHE A 79 -4.35 -11.29 -9.04
CA PHE A 79 -4.08 -12.32 -8.04
C PHE A 79 -2.62 -12.34 -7.57
N PHE A 80 -1.65 -12.22 -8.48
CA PHE A 80 -0.23 -12.26 -8.12
C PHE A 80 0.22 -11.08 -7.26
N TYR A 81 -0.40 -9.91 -7.45
CA TYR A 81 -0.09 -8.71 -6.67
C TYR A 81 -0.84 -8.68 -5.34
N MET A 82 -2.06 -9.22 -5.30
CA MET A 82 -2.93 -9.14 -4.13
C MET A 82 -2.79 -10.31 -3.15
N ALA A 83 -2.27 -11.48 -3.57
CA ALA A 83 -2.24 -12.68 -2.74
C ALA A 83 -1.57 -12.45 -1.36
N ILE A 84 -0.38 -11.85 -1.34
CA ILE A 84 0.37 -11.60 -0.10
C ILE A 84 -0.32 -10.56 0.79
N PRO A 85 -0.63 -9.34 0.32
CA PRO A 85 -1.25 -8.33 1.19
C PRO A 85 -2.65 -8.75 1.67
N VAL A 86 -3.43 -9.48 0.86
CA VAL A 86 -4.73 -10.02 1.29
C VAL A 86 -4.54 -11.14 2.32
N THR A 87 -3.56 -12.02 2.16
CA THR A 87 -3.26 -13.05 3.18
C THR A 87 -2.86 -12.40 4.50
N PHE A 88 -2.01 -11.37 4.47
CA PHE A 88 -1.64 -10.62 5.66
C PHE A 88 -2.86 -9.93 6.29
N LEU A 89 -3.74 -9.31 5.51
CA LEU A 89 -4.98 -8.72 5.99
C LEU A 89 -5.86 -9.75 6.72
N LEU A 90 -6.06 -10.93 6.12
CA LEU A 90 -6.90 -12.00 6.70
C LEU A 90 -6.30 -12.56 8.00
N VAL A 91 -4.99 -12.85 8.02
CA VAL A 91 -4.33 -13.34 9.24
C VAL A 91 -4.41 -12.28 10.33
N SER A 92 -4.09 -11.03 9.97
CA SER A 92 -4.08 -9.91 10.90
C SER A 92 -5.47 -9.63 11.48
N SER A 93 -6.55 -9.73 10.69
CA SER A 93 -7.91 -9.56 11.20
C SER A 93 -8.34 -10.69 12.14
N MET A 94 -7.88 -11.92 11.92
CA MET A 94 -8.17 -13.06 12.79
C MET A 94 -7.38 -13.04 14.11
N THR A 95 -6.21 -12.38 14.14
CA THR A 95 -5.33 -12.34 15.32
C THR A 95 -5.33 -10.99 16.05
N ASN A 96 -6.27 -10.09 15.76
CA ASN A 96 -6.28 -8.69 16.26
C ASN A 96 -4.94 -7.94 15.99
N GLY A 97 -4.29 -8.26 14.87
CA GLY A 97 -3.10 -7.57 14.40
C GLY A 97 -3.42 -6.23 13.71
N PRO A 98 -2.41 -5.57 13.11
CA PRO A 98 -2.56 -4.30 12.41
C PRO A 98 -3.23 -4.48 11.04
N TRP A 99 -4.51 -4.87 11.03
CA TRP A 99 -5.26 -5.21 9.82
C TRP A 99 -5.38 -4.03 8.84
N VAL A 100 -5.37 -2.79 9.36
CA VAL A 100 -5.39 -1.55 8.57
C VAL A 100 -4.20 -1.50 7.60
N LEU A 101 -3.01 -1.92 8.03
CA LEU A 101 -1.83 -1.96 7.17
C LEU A 101 -2.00 -3.00 6.04
N GLY A 102 -2.67 -4.12 6.32
CA GLY A 102 -3.03 -5.12 5.32
C GLY A 102 -4.04 -4.60 4.30
N LEU A 103 -5.02 -3.82 4.76
CA LEU A 103 -5.99 -3.18 3.88
C LEU A 103 -5.31 -2.16 2.96
N ILE A 104 -4.49 -1.28 3.52
CA ILE A 104 -3.80 -0.22 2.78
C ILE A 104 -2.80 -0.82 1.77
N SER A 105 -2.03 -1.83 2.17
CA SER A 105 -1.12 -2.53 1.24
C SER A 105 -1.86 -3.29 0.14
N SER A 106 -3.05 -3.83 0.40
CA SER A 106 -3.90 -4.43 -0.63
C SER A 106 -4.37 -3.40 -1.64
N ILE A 107 -4.83 -2.23 -1.17
CA ILE A 107 -5.21 -1.10 -2.02
C ILE A 107 -4.01 -0.60 -2.81
N GLN A 108 -2.83 -0.52 -2.20
CA GLN A 108 -1.59 -0.14 -2.87
C GLN A 108 -1.25 -1.09 -4.02
N ALA A 109 -1.31 -2.40 -3.78
CA ALA A 109 -1.06 -3.42 -4.81
C ALA A 109 -2.09 -3.34 -5.95
N PHE A 110 -3.36 -3.08 -5.63
CA PHE A 110 -4.41 -2.87 -6.60
C PHE A 110 -4.15 -1.66 -7.50
N ILE A 111 -3.85 -0.50 -6.89
CA ILE A 111 -3.50 0.74 -7.62
C ILE A 111 -2.27 0.51 -8.48
N PHE A 112 -1.22 -0.14 -7.95
CA PHE A 112 -0.01 -0.41 -8.70
C PHE A 112 -0.30 -1.19 -9.98
N ARG A 113 -1.00 -2.33 -9.89
CA ARG A 113 -1.38 -3.09 -11.09
C ARG A 113 -2.12 -2.16 -12.03
N TYR A 114 -3.19 -1.51 -11.55
CA TYR A 114 -4.05 -0.70 -12.41
C TYR A 114 -3.23 0.32 -13.21
N VAL A 115 -2.37 1.09 -12.54
CA VAL A 115 -1.53 2.12 -13.16
C VAL A 115 -0.46 1.52 -14.08
N VAL A 116 0.18 0.40 -13.71
CA VAL A 116 1.30 -0.15 -14.51
C VAL A 116 0.84 -0.70 -15.86
N PHE A 117 -0.43 -1.09 -15.97
CA PHE A 117 -1.01 -1.67 -17.19
C PHE A 117 -2.09 -0.81 -17.87
N ILE A 118 -2.41 0.38 -17.34
CA ILE A 118 -3.46 1.25 -17.89
C ILE A 118 -3.21 1.66 -19.36
N ASN A 119 -1.93 1.81 -19.75
CA ASN A 119 -1.53 2.19 -21.10
C ASN A 119 -1.43 1.00 -22.09
N LYS A 120 -1.88 -0.20 -21.70
CA LYS A 120 -1.79 -1.42 -22.53
C LYS A 120 -3.14 -2.02 -22.93
N THR A 121 -4.24 -1.41 -22.52
CA THR A 121 -5.60 -1.68 -23.02
C THR A 121 -5.98 -0.60 -24.02
#